data_AF-A0A1B6K2D1-F1
#
_entry.id   AF-A0A1B6K2D1-F1
#
_cell.length_a   1.000
_cell.length_b   1.000
_cell.length_c   1.000
_cell.angle_alpha   90.00
_cell.angle_beta   90.00
_cell.angle_gamma   90.00
#
_symmetry.space_group_name_H-M   'P 1'
#
loop_
_entity.id
_entity.type
_entity.pdbx_description
1 polymer ?
#
loop_
_entity_poly.entity_id
_entity_poly.type
_entity_poly.pdbx_seq_one_letter_code
_entity_poly.pdbx_strand_id
1 'polypeptide(L)'
;TLKDTDYLYNSFFTSIVVDSGNYSDDCWLYAADQIGIIVYSLKDNDSWRFDHPYCWPDPIAWHYLIDHIHFDWPNAGVFGLALSALNHDGYKTLYFHPLSGFREFSISTEILHDKERCYHNYHDGHIVGCARPYPGHVSTQVMDRESGVLFFILIDINAVGCWNSHHPYIDENLPIVAKDDEKLVWPSDIIIDGNEYVWVLSNRDIEWLYGTMDFTNTNFRLFYASVHELMHNTTCDPSHFH
;
A
#
# COMPACT_ATOMS: atom_id res chain seq x y z
N THR A 1 8.75 -14.69 16.97
CA THR A 1 8.85 -15.18 15.58
C THR A 1 7.46 -15.54 15.11
N LEU A 2 7.16 -15.40 13.81
CA LEU A 2 5.84 -15.80 13.28
C LEU A 2 5.60 -17.30 13.51
N LYS A 3 4.38 -17.69 13.89
CA LYS A 3 4.03 -19.10 14.04
C LYS A 3 3.68 -19.71 12.69
N ASP A 4 4.13 -20.94 12.49
CA ASP A 4 3.86 -21.76 11.30
C ASP A 4 2.35 -21.97 11.03
N THR A 5 1.49 -21.76 12.03
CA THR A 5 0.03 -21.86 11.90
C THR A 5 -0.62 -20.63 11.30
N ASP A 6 0.08 -19.49 11.25
CA ASP A 6 -0.54 -18.21 10.89
C ASP A 6 -0.30 -17.84 9.43
N TYR A 7 0.68 -18.48 8.77
CA TYR A 7 0.97 -18.29 7.36
C TYR A 7 0.75 -19.59 6.57
N LEU A 8 0.49 -19.44 5.28
CA LEU A 8 0.24 -20.54 4.35
C LEU A 8 1.56 -21.16 3.89
N TYR A 9 1.51 -22.44 3.46
CA TYR A 9 2.70 -23.13 2.95
C TYR A 9 3.35 -22.43 1.74
N ASN A 10 2.54 -21.67 1.00
CA ASN A 10 2.92 -20.91 -0.18
C ASN A 10 2.97 -19.41 0.09
N SER A 11 2.96 -18.96 1.34
CA SER A 11 2.94 -17.53 1.69
C SER A 11 3.96 -16.72 0.94
N PHE A 12 3.54 -15.51 0.56
CA PHE A 12 4.33 -14.57 -0.21
C PHE A 12 4.09 -13.17 0.36
N PHE A 13 5.05 -12.70 1.14
CA PHE A 13 4.96 -11.41 1.83
C PHE A 13 5.26 -10.27 0.87
N THR A 14 4.27 -9.42 0.62
CA THR A 14 4.30 -8.37 -0.41
C THR A 14 4.59 -6.98 0.16
N SER A 15 4.13 -6.71 1.37
CA SER A 15 4.39 -5.46 2.10
C SER A 15 4.45 -5.72 3.59
N ILE A 16 5.25 -4.91 4.29
CA ILE A 16 5.40 -4.94 5.74
C ILE A 16 5.35 -3.50 6.24
N VAL A 17 4.49 -3.23 7.21
CA VAL A 17 4.46 -1.96 7.93
C VAL A 17 4.58 -2.20 9.43
N VAL A 18 5.26 -1.28 10.10
CA VAL A 18 5.55 -1.36 11.53
C VAL A 18 4.85 -0.22 12.27
N ASP A 19 4.04 -0.59 13.25
CA ASP A 19 3.41 0.31 14.20
C ASP A 19 4.22 0.31 15.50
N SER A 20 5.08 1.32 15.66
CA SER A 20 5.80 1.57 16.89
C SER A 20 4.96 2.47 17.80
N GLY A 21 4.64 1.96 18.99
CA GLY A 21 4.08 2.71 20.10
C GLY A 21 5.15 3.51 20.84
N ASN A 22 4.81 3.96 22.06
CA ASN A 22 5.67 4.81 22.87
C ASN A 22 6.78 4.04 23.62
N TYR A 23 6.65 2.72 23.72
CA TYR A 23 7.58 1.86 24.45
C TYR A 23 8.31 0.91 23.50
N SER A 24 9.52 0.49 23.87
CA SER A 24 10.38 -0.32 22.98
C SER A 24 9.81 -1.70 22.65
N ASP A 25 8.94 -2.24 23.49
CA ASP A 25 8.26 -3.52 23.32
C ASP A 25 6.83 -3.39 22.79
N ASP A 26 6.27 -2.18 22.76
CA ASP A 26 4.97 -1.88 22.17
C ASP A 26 5.12 -1.64 20.65
N CYS A 27 5.42 -2.72 19.95
CA CYS A 27 5.67 -2.70 18.51
C CYS A 27 4.87 -3.81 17.85
N TRP A 28 4.15 -3.43 16.80
CA TRP A 28 3.33 -4.32 16.01
C TRP A 28 3.82 -4.35 14.58
N LEU A 29 3.79 -5.53 13.98
CA LEU A 29 4.12 -5.73 12.58
C LEU A 29 2.90 -6.26 11.84
N TYR A 30 2.61 -5.66 10.69
CA TYR A 30 1.58 -6.09 9.77
C TYR A 30 2.25 -6.49 8.45
N ALA A 31 2.08 -7.73 8.02
CA ALA A 31 2.64 -8.22 6.76
C ALA A 31 1.53 -8.71 5.84
N ALA A 32 1.41 -8.12 4.66
CA ALA A 32 0.48 -8.56 3.63
C ALA A 32 0.92 -9.93 3.10
N ASP A 33 0.01 -10.89 3.07
CA ASP A 33 0.28 -12.27 2.66
C ASP A 33 -0.89 -12.84 1.85
N GLN A 34 -0.84 -12.63 0.54
CA GLN A 34 -1.82 -13.10 -0.44
C GLN A 34 -3.24 -12.63 -0.14
N ILE A 35 -4.00 -13.40 0.64
CA ILE A 35 -5.43 -13.19 0.91
C ILE A 35 -5.72 -12.83 2.37
N GLY A 36 -4.70 -12.40 3.11
CA GLY A 36 -4.79 -11.97 4.50
C GLY A 36 -3.55 -11.19 4.95
N ILE A 37 -3.58 -10.71 6.19
CA ILE A 37 -2.50 -9.93 6.79
C ILE A 37 -2.03 -10.66 8.05
N ILE A 38 -0.72 -10.89 8.18
CA ILE A 38 -0.15 -11.39 9.43
C ILE A 38 0.04 -10.24 10.39
N VAL A 39 -0.51 -10.38 11.59
CA VAL A 39 -0.28 -9.49 12.72
C VAL A 39 0.73 -10.14 13.64
N TYR A 40 1.70 -9.37 14.12
CA TYR A 40 2.67 -9.80 15.11
C TYR A 40 2.80 -8.77 16.23
N SER A 41 2.67 -9.22 17.48
CA SER A 41 2.94 -8.46 18.70
C SER A 41 4.36 -8.73 19.16
N LEU A 42 5.21 -7.69 19.22
CA LEU A 42 6.56 -7.84 19.78
C LEU A 42 6.51 -8.15 21.28
N LYS A 43 5.60 -7.50 22.01
CA LYS A 43 5.43 -7.63 23.46
C LYS A 43 5.10 -9.06 23.87
N ASP A 44 4.14 -9.68 23.17
CA ASP A 44 3.70 -11.03 23.47
C ASP A 44 4.52 -12.09 22.73
N ASN A 45 5.33 -11.65 21.76
CA ASN A 45 6.06 -12.51 20.82
C ASN A 45 5.13 -13.56 20.19
N ASP A 46 3.90 -13.13 19.86
CA ASP A 46 2.86 -13.96 19.24
C ASP A 46 2.43 -13.34 17.90
N SER A 47 1.94 -14.17 17.00
CA SER A 47 1.32 -13.76 15.74
C SER A 47 -0.07 -14.35 15.57
N TRP A 48 -0.83 -13.78 14.65
CA TRP A 48 -2.07 -14.36 14.15
C TRP A 48 -2.35 -13.81 12.76
N ARG A 49 -3.30 -14.45 12.09
CA ARG A 49 -3.74 -14.05 10.76
C ARG A 49 -5.03 -13.26 10.84
N PHE A 50 -5.04 -12.10 10.19
CA PHE A 50 -6.25 -11.37 9.85
C PHE A 50 -6.68 -11.80 8.45
N ASP A 51 -7.79 -12.55 8.38
CA ASP A 51 -8.44 -12.92 7.13
C ASP A 51 -9.70 -12.10 6.96
N HIS A 52 -9.80 -11.37 5.84
CA HIS A 52 -10.98 -10.59 5.49
C HIS A 52 -11.16 -10.59 3.97
N PRO A 53 -12.40 -10.66 3.43
CA PRO A 53 -12.65 -10.64 1.97
C PRO A 53 -12.06 -9.44 1.24
N TYR A 54 -11.81 -8.33 1.94
CA TYR A 54 -11.14 -7.14 1.38
C TYR A 54 -9.66 -7.37 1.05
N CYS A 55 -9.05 -8.43 1.58
CA CYS A 55 -7.70 -8.84 1.19
C CYS A 55 -7.68 -9.67 -0.09
N TRP A 56 -8.84 -10.10 -0.60
CA TRP A 56 -8.92 -10.98 -1.77
C TRP A 56 -8.81 -10.18 -3.07
N PRO A 57 -8.22 -10.78 -4.13
CA PRO A 57 -8.21 -10.16 -5.44
C PRO A 57 -9.63 -10.01 -6.00
N ASP A 58 -9.87 -8.92 -6.72
CA ASP A 58 -11.05 -8.73 -7.54
C ASP A 58 -10.97 -9.63 -8.78
N PRO A 59 -11.96 -10.52 -9.01
CA PRO A 59 -11.92 -11.50 -10.10
C PRO A 59 -11.97 -10.90 -11.51
N ILE A 60 -12.15 -9.59 -11.66
CA ILE A 60 -12.12 -8.90 -12.96
C ILE A 60 -10.95 -7.92 -13.13
N ALA A 61 -10.07 -7.79 -12.14
CA ALA A 61 -8.93 -6.85 -12.14
C ALA A 61 -7.57 -7.57 -12.10
N TRP A 62 -7.41 -8.66 -12.83
CA TRP A 62 -6.20 -9.50 -12.80
C TRP A 62 -5.30 -9.39 -14.02
N HIS A 63 -5.71 -8.56 -14.97
CA HIS A 63 -4.99 -8.31 -16.22
C HIS A 63 -4.17 -7.05 -16.10
N TYR A 64 -2.89 -7.14 -16.47
CA TYR A 64 -1.95 -6.03 -16.43
C TYR A 64 -1.42 -5.72 -17.82
N LEU A 65 -1.25 -4.43 -18.10
CA LEU A 65 -0.57 -3.93 -19.30
C LEU A 65 0.40 -2.83 -18.89
N ILE A 66 1.69 -3.17 -18.89
CA ILE A 66 2.74 -2.29 -18.37
C ILE A 66 3.92 -2.35 -19.33
N ASP A 67 4.35 -1.19 -19.83
CA ASP A 67 5.40 -1.06 -20.85
C ASP A 67 5.23 -2.06 -22.02
N HIS A 68 4.00 -2.12 -22.55
CA HIS A 68 3.59 -3.03 -23.63
C HIS A 68 3.64 -4.53 -23.31
N ILE A 69 3.92 -4.91 -22.07
CA ILE A 69 3.92 -6.30 -21.60
C ILE A 69 2.56 -6.62 -20.99
N HIS A 70 1.92 -7.65 -21.53
CA HIS A 70 0.71 -8.23 -20.98
C HIS A 70 1.04 -9.42 -20.08
N PHE A 71 0.50 -9.41 -18.88
CA PHE A 71 0.57 -10.56 -17.99
C PHE A 71 -0.66 -10.61 -17.09
N ASP A 72 -0.87 -11.80 -16.52
CA ASP A 72 -2.07 -12.13 -15.76
C ASP A 72 -1.67 -12.63 -14.36
N TRP A 73 -2.25 -12.05 -13.31
CA TRP A 73 -2.02 -12.47 -11.93
C TRP A 73 -3.33 -12.53 -11.12
N PRO A 74 -4.17 -13.55 -11.35
CA PRO A 74 -5.51 -13.64 -10.73
C PRO A 74 -5.51 -13.78 -9.21
N ASN A 75 -4.41 -14.26 -8.62
CA ASN A 75 -4.32 -14.50 -7.19
C ASN A 75 -3.57 -13.38 -6.42
N ALA A 76 -3.36 -12.21 -7.03
CA ALA A 76 -2.68 -11.09 -6.38
C ALA A 76 -3.65 -10.33 -5.45
N GLY A 77 -3.86 -10.88 -4.25
CA GLY A 77 -4.62 -10.21 -3.20
C GLY A 77 -3.83 -9.08 -2.54
N VAL A 78 -4.03 -8.86 -1.23
CA VAL A 78 -3.44 -7.76 -0.47
C VAL A 78 -1.95 -7.57 -0.76
N PHE A 79 -1.58 -6.34 -1.11
CA PHE A 79 -0.25 -6.02 -1.63
C PHE A 79 0.32 -4.77 -1.01
N GLY A 80 -0.41 -3.64 -1.05
CA GLY A 80 0.00 -2.40 -0.42
C GLY A 80 -0.59 -2.24 0.98
N LEU A 81 0.24 -1.81 1.94
CA LEU A 81 -0.16 -1.46 3.31
C LEU A 81 0.35 -0.05 3.65
N ALA A 82 -0.45 0.75 4.34
CA ALA A 82 0.00 2.02 4.92
C ALA A 82 -0.65 2.27 6.29
N LEU A 83 0.11 2.81 7.24
CA LEU A 83 -0.38 3.18 8.56
C LEU A 83 -0.59 4.68 8.66
N SER A 84 -1.74 5.08 9.22
CA SER A 84 -2.00 6.48 9.55
C SER A 84 -1.19 6.99 10.73
N ALA A 85 -1.31 8.29 10.98
CA ALA A 85 -1.03 8.88 12.29
C ALA A 85 -1.92 8.24 13.39
N LEU A 86 -1.53 8.45 14.64
CA LEU A 86 -2.34 8.03 15.79
C LEU A 86 -3.66 8.81 15.81
N ASN A 87 -4.78 8.10 15.83
CA ASN A 87 -6.11 8.68 15.94
C ASN A 87 -6.42 9.06 17.40
N HIS A 88 -7.51 9.81 17.60
CA HIS A 88 -7.94 10.26 18.93
C HIS A 88 -8.31 9.13 19.91
N ASP A 89 -8.64 7.95 19.40
CA ASP A 89 -8.95 6.76 20.19
C ASP A 89 -7.69 6.01 20.69
N GLY A 90 -6.49 6.46 20.27
CA GLY A 90 -5.23 5.84 20.65
C GLY A 90 -4.79 4.69 19.74
N TYR A 91 -5.48 4.47 18.62
CA TYR A 91 -5.14 3.48 17.61
C TYR A 91 -4.83 4.14 16.27
N LYS A 92 -4.29 3.38 15.33
CA LYS A 92 -4.04 3.83 13.95
C LYS A 92 -5.04 3.18 13.01
N THR A 93 -5.14 3.73 11.81
CA THR A 93 -5.84 3.11 10.69
C THR A 93 -4.80 2.42 9.82
N LEU A 94 -4.99 1.13 9.56
CA LEU A 94 -4.25 0.41 8.53
C LEU A 94 -5.04 0.50 7.22
N TYR A 95 -4.50 1.19 6.23
CA TYR A 95 -4.98 1.20 4.85
C TYR A 95 -4.37 0.04 4.08
N PHE A 96 -5.18 -0.62 3.25
CA PHE A 96 -4.73 -1.75 2.46
C PHE A 96 -5.58 -1.97 1.21
N HIS A 97 -4.97 -2.58 0.20
CA HIS A 97 -5.65 -2.98 -1.03
C HIS A 97 -5.02 -4.24 -1.64
N PRO A 98 -5.80 -5.03 -2.40
CA PRO A 98 -5.24 -6.04 -3.27
C PRO A 98 -4.55 -5.41 -4.49
N LEU A 99 -3.52 -6.06 -5.01
CA LEU A 99 -2.89 -5.65 -6.28
C LEU A 99 -3.88 -5.81 -7.43
N SER A 100 -4.60 -6.93 -7.48
CA SER A 100 -5.71 -7.15 -8.39
C SER A 100 -6.96 -6.46 -7.86
N GLY A 101 -7.03 -5.13 -7.95
CA GLY A 101 -8.19 -4.37 -7.52
C GLY A 101 -7.98 -2.86 -7.57
N PHE A 102 -9.11 -2.14 -7.48
CA PHE A 102 -9.15 -0.68 -7.63
C PHE A 102 -9.67 0.05 -6.39
N ARG A 103 -9.91 -0.67 -5.29
CA ARG A 103 -10.45 -0.09 -4.06
C ARG A 103 -9.38 0.00 -2.99
N GLU A 104 -9.51 1.01 -2.15
CA GLU A 104 -8.79 1.13 -0.89
C GLU A 104 -9.70 0.70 0.25
N PHE A 105 -9.16 -0.10 1.17
CA PHE A 105 -9.83 -0.55 2.37
C PHE A 105 -9.08 -0.05 3.60
N SER A 106 -9.77 -0.05 4.73
CA SER A 106 -9.16 0.31 6.00
C SER A 106 -9.69 -0.52 7.14
N ILE A 107 -8.88 -0.66 8.19
CA ILE A 107 -9.27 -1.25 9.46
C ILE A 107 -8.51 -0.58 10.61
N SER A 108 -9.15 -0.47 11.78
CA SER A 108 -8.48 0.05 12.98
C SER A 108 -7.48 -0.95 13.53
N THR A 109 -6.32 -0.48 13.98
CA THR A 109 -5.34 -1.34 14.66
C THR A 109 -5.85 -1.87 15.99
N GLU A 110 -6.89 -1.27 16.60
CA GLU A 110 -7.60 -1.83 17.76
C GLU A 110 -8.12 -3.25 17.46
N ILE A 111 -8.68 -3.44 16.27
CA ILE A 111 -9.20 -4.76 15.82
C ILE A 111 -8.04 -5.73 15.65
N LEU A 112 -6.95 -5.24 15.04
CA LEU A 112 -5.80 -6.07 14.70
C LEU A 112 -5.03 -6.51 15.95
N HIS A 113 -4.99 -5.68 17.00
CA HIS A 113 -4.37 -5.99 18.28
C HIS A 113 -5.14 -7.05 19.08
N ASP A 114 -6.43 -7.26 18.79
CA ASP A 114 -7.25 -8.30 19.38
C ASP A 114 -7.37 -9.52 18.45
N LYS A 115 -6.66 -10.59 18.84
CA LYS A 115 -6.64 -11.86 18.11
C LYS A 115 -8.02 -12.49 17.92
N GLU A 116 -8.92 -12.39 18.90
CA GLU A 116 -10.26 -13.00 18.79
C GLU A 116 -11.15 -12.20 17.84
N ARG A 117 -11.02 -10.86 17.84
CA ARG A 117 -11.70 -9.99 16.88
C ARG A 117 -11.20 -10.22 15.46
N CYS A 118 -9.92 -10.54 15.27
CA CYS A 118 -9.39 -10.91 13.95
C CYS A 118 -10.08 -12.13 13.31
N TYR A 119 -10.78 -12.99 14.08
CA TYR A 119 -11.58 -14.08 13.52
C TYR A 119 -13.05 -13.72 13.29
N HIS A 120 -13.53 -12.59 13.84
CA HIS A 120 -14.93 -12.16 13.81
C HIS A 120 -15.08 -10.71 13.30
N ASN A 121 -14.27 -10.36 12.30
CA ASN A 121 -14.02 -8.99 11.85
C ASN A 121 -14.90 -8.51 10.67
N TYR A 122 -15.87 -9.30 10.20
CA TYR A 122 -16.58 -9.08 8.93
C TYR A 122 -17.28 -7.72 8.81
N HIS A 123 -17.50 -7.04 9.92
CA HIS A 123 -18.16 -5.74 9.98
C HIS A 123 -17.23 -4.59 10.43
N ASP A 124 -15.97 -4.91 10.74
CA ASP A 124 -14.97 -3.95 11.22
C ASP A 124 -14.12 -3.37 10.07
N GLY A 125 -14.09 -4.02 8.91
CA GLY A 125 -13.44 -3.50 7.71
C GLY A 125 -14.27 -2.41 7.03
N HIS A 126 -13.61 -1.39 6.50
CA HIS A 126 -14.26 -0.27 5.81
C HIS A 126 -13.77 -0.11 4.38
N ILE A 127 -14.70 0.18 3.46
CA ILE A 127 -14.37 0.68 2.13
C ILE A 127 -14.12 2.18 2.28
N VAL A 128 -12.93 2.64 1.90
CA VAL A 128 -12.52 4.05 2.11
C VAL A 128 -13.29 5.00 1.21
N GLY A 129 -13.62 4.58 -0.01
CA GLY A 129 -14.46 5.36 -0.93
C GLY A 129 -14.73 4.68 -2.26
N CYS A 130 -14.70 5.46 -3.34
CA CYS A 130 -14.93 4.97 -4.69
C CYS A 130 -13.76 4.11 -5.18
N ALA A 131 -14.02 3.25 -6.16
CA ALA A 131 -12.95 2.59 -6.88
C ALA A 131 -12.20 3.61 -7.73
N ARG A 132 -10.87 3.47 -7.80
CA ARG A 132 -10.02 4.18 -8.76
C ARG A 132 -10.49 3.89 -10.20
N PRO A 133 -10.38 4.84 -11.13
CA PRO A 133 -10.72 4.59 -12.53
C PRO A 133 -9.77 3.56 -13.14
N TYR A 134 -10.26 2.83 -14.16
CA TYR A 134 -9.39 1.94 -14.94
C TYR A 134 -8.58 2.75 -15.97
N PRO A 135 -7.27 2.51 -16.11
CA PRO A 135 -6.44 1.60 -15.30
C PRO A 135 -6.05 2.21 -13.93
N GLY A 136 -5.98 1.39 -12.88
CA GLY A 136 -5.93 1.88 -11.49
C GLY A 136 -5.35 0.90 -10.46
N HIS A 137 -4.56 -0.09 -10.88
CA HIS A 137 -3.86 -0.99 -9.96
C HIS A 137 -2.81 -0.23 -9.16
N VAL A 138 -2.72 -0.56 -7.88
CA VAL A 138 -1.72 0.01 -6.97
C VAL A 138 -0.84 -1.11 -6.43
N SER A 139 0.48 -0.95 -6.53
CA SER A 139 1.44 -1.90 -5.98
C SER A 139 1.63 -1.68 -4.49
N THR A 140 2.10 -0.49 -4.11
CA THR A 140 2.34 -0.15 -2.72
C THR A 140 2.00 1.32 -2.45
N GLN A 141 2.01 1.67 -1.16
CA GLN A 141 1.61 2.96 -0.64
C GLN A 141 2.34 3.29 0.65
N VAL A 142 2.42 4.58 0.96
CA VAL A 142 2.97 5.09 2.22
C VAL A 142 2.22 6.36 2.61
N MET A 143 1.93 6.52 3.90
CA MET A 143 1.31 7.73 4.41
C MET A 143 2.33 8.58 5.16
N ASP A 144 2.39 9.86 4.80
CA ASP A 144 3.01 10.86 5.64
C ASP A 144 2.17 11.05 6.90
N ARG A 145 2.77 10.76 8.05
CA ARG A 145 2.06 10.75 9.35
C ARG A 145 1.80 12.16 9.87
N GLU A 146 2.52 13.17 9.38
CA GLU A 146 2.31 14.55 9.83
C GLU A 146 1.12 15.19 9.09
N SER A 147 1.09 15.10 7.76
CA SER A 147 0.01 15.67 6.94
C SER A 147 -1.23 14.78 6.78
N GLY A 148 -1.10 13.46 6.98
CA GLY A 148 -2.14 12.49 6.64
C GLY A 148 -2.27 12.23 5.14
N VAL A 149 -1.29 12.64 4.34
CA VAL A 149 -1.28 12.38 2.89
C VAL A 149 -0.69 11.01 2.59
N LEU A 150 -1.47 10.18 1.92
CA LEU A 150 -1.10 8.88 1.42
C LEU A 150 -0.59 9.01 -0.02
N PHE A 151 0.65 8.62 -0.27
CA PHE A 151 1.20 8.46 -1.60
C PHE A 151 1.09 7.00 -2.03
N PHE A 152 0.74 6.77 -3.29
CA PHE A 152 0.54 5.43 -3.82
C PHE A 152 1.06 5.31 -5.24
N ILE A 153 1.44 4.10 -5.62
CA ILE A 153 2.04 3.83 -6.92
C ILE A 153 1.01 3.29 -7.90
N LEU A 154 0.79 3.96 -9.03
CA LEU A 154 -0.05 3.48 -10.13
C LEU A 154 0.80 2.79 -11.20
N ILE A 155 0.87 1.46 -11.12
CA ILE A 155 1.75 0.65 -11.98
C ILE A 155 1.32 0.60 -13.44
N ASP A 156 0.01 0.70 -13.72
CA ASP A 156 -0.51 0.61 -15.09
C ASP A 156 -0.15 1.82 -15.95
N ILE A 157 0.17 2.95 -15.30
CA ILE A 157 0.39 4.24 -15.96
C ILE A 157 1.70 4.91 -15.53
N ASN A 158 2.62 4.15 -14.92
CA ASN A 158 3.96 4.62 -14.55
C ASN A 158 3.93 5.93 -13.74
N ALA A 159 3.12 5.96 -12.69
CA ALA A 159 2.84 7.20 -11.95
C ALA A 159 2.83 7.01 -10.44
N VAL A 160 3.03 8.13 -9.73
CA VAL A 160 2.76 8.27 -8.30
C VAL A 160 1.54 9.17 -8.15
N GLY A 161 0.55 8.70 -7.41
CA GLY A 161 -0.59 9.50 -6.97
C GLY A 161 -0.49 9.87 -5.50
N CYS A 162 -1.32 10.79 -5.06
CA CYS A 162 -1.51 11.08 -3.65
C CYS A 162 -2.99 11.18 -3.30
N TRP A 163 -3.29 11.05 -2.00
CA TRP A 163 -4.60 11.26 -1.43
C TRP A 163 -4.46 11.84 -0.02
N ASN A 164 -5.12 12.95 0.26
CA ASN A 164 -5.21 13.47 1.62
C ASN A 164 -6.38 12.80 2.34
N SER A 165 -6.09 12.11 3.46
CA SER A 165 -7.09 11.33 4.20
C SER A 165 -8.25 12.14 4.77
N HIS A 166 -8.13 13.47 4.81
CA HIS A 166 -9.20 14.38 5.21
C HIS A 166 -10.22 14.66 4.09
N HIS A 167 -9.97 14.14 2.88
CA HIS A 167 -10.88 14.26 1.75
C HIS A 167 -11.52 12.91 1.40
N PRO A 168 -12.76 12.91 0.85
CA PRO A 168 -13.35 11.69 0.31
C PRO A 168 -12.42 11.03 -0.70
N TYR A 169 -12.28 9.70 -0.62
CA TYR A 169 -11.52 8.91 -1.60
C TYR A 169 -12.33 8.75 -2.88
N ILE A 170 -12.22 9.73 -3.77
CA ILE A 170 -12.90 9.84 -5.07
C ILE A 170 -11.89 10.37 -6.10
N ASP A 171 -12.11 10.09 -7.37
CA ASP A 171 -11.17 10.38 -8.46
C ASP A 171 -10.64 11.83 -8.46
N GLU A 172 -11.51 12.80 -8.15
CA GLU A 172 -11.16 14.23 -8.09
C GLU A 172 -10.12 14.56 -6.99
N ASN A 173 -9.99 13.70 -5.98
CA ASN A 173 -9.06 13.83 -4.86
C ASN A 173 -7.86 12.87 -4.95
N LEU A 174 -7.65 12.24 -6.11
CA LEU A 174 -6.56 11.29 -6.36
C LEU A 174 -5.61 11.80 -7.48
N PRO A 175 -5.03 13.01 -7.35
CA PRO A 175 -4.21 13.58 -8.40
C PRO A 175 -2.90 12.78 -8.58
N ILE A 176 -2.43 12.75 -9.82
CA ILE A 176 -1.10 12.25 -10.17
C ILE A 176 -0.08 13.35 -9.86
N VAL A 177 0.92 13.04 -9.04
CA VAL A 177 1.98 13.98 -8.62
C VAL A 177 3.30 13.76 -9.36
N ALA A 178 3.51 12.56 -9.90
CA ALA A 178 4.66 12.26 -10.76
C ALA A 178 4.26 11.21 -11.80
N LYS A 179 4.77 11.34 -13.03
CA LYS A 179 4.57 10.37 -14.12
C LYS A 179 5.73 10.45 -15.10
N ASP A 180 6.29 9.31 -15.48
CA ASP A 180 7.31 9.22 -16.53
C ASP A 180 7.24 7.83 -17.18
N ASP A 181 6.75 7.76 -18.42
CA ASP A 181 6.53 6.50 -19.12
C ASP A 181 7.83 5.84 -19.62
N GLU A 182 8.99 6.50 -19.52
CA GLU A 182 10.29 5.92 -19.87
C GLU A 182 11.10 5.50 -18.64
N LYS A 183 11.10 6.35 -17.61
CA LYS A 183 11.99 6.22 -16.44
C LYS A 183 11.30 5.66 -15.21
N LEU A 184 10.00 5.90 -15.04
CA LEU A 184 9.21 5.43 -13.89
C LEU A 184 8.40 4.18 -14.25
N VAL A 185 8.94 3.34 -15.13
CA VAL A 185 8.34 2.05 -15.50
C VAL A 185 8.36 1.12 -14.30
N TRP A 186 7.23 0.44 -14.05
CA TRP A 186 7.01 -0.47 -12.92
C TRP A 186 7.62 0.06 -11.61
N PRO A 187 7.05 1.14 -11.07
CA PRO A 187 7.40 1.61 -9.74
C PRO A 187 7.01 0.53 -8.72
N SER A 188 7.99 0.00 -8.00
CA SER A 188 7.87 -1.21 -7.19
C SER A 188 7.80 -0.94 -5.70
N ASP A 189 8.34 0.20 -5.24
CA ASP A 189 8.34 0.55 -3.82
C ASP A 189 8.32 2.07 -3.60
N ILE A 190 7.73 2.50 -2.48
CA ILE A 190 7.64 3.90 -2.05
C ILE A 190 7.79 4.00 -0.54
N ILE A 191 8.64 4.91 -0.08
CA ILE A 191 8.82 5.21 1.35
C ILE A 191 8.92 6.71 1.58
N ILE A 192 8.71 7.13 2.83
CA ILE A 192 8.99 8.49 3.28
C ILE A 192 10.09 8.41 4.33
N ASP A 193 11.16 9.17 4.15
CA ASP A 193 12.25 9.23 5.12
C ASP A 193 11.97 10.24 6.25
N GLY A 194 12.85 10.27 7.26
CA GLY A 194 12.71 11.18 8.41
C GLY A 194 12.93 12.67 8.09
N ASN A 195 13.27 13.02 6.85
CA ASN A 195 13.42 14.40 6.38
C ASN A 195 12.28 14.81 5.43
N GLU A 196 11.17 14.06 5.43
CA GLU A 196 10.00 14.32 4.59
C GLU A 196 10.30 14.26 3.09
N TYR A 197 11.19 13.36 2.67
CA TYR A 197 11.37 13.02 1.26
C TYR A 197 10.65 11.72 0.94
N VAL A 198 9.86 11.75 -0.12
CA VAL A 198 9.30 10.56 -0.75
C VAL A 198 10.39 9.96 -1.63
N TRP A 199 10.68 8.68 -1.45
CA TRP A 199 11.58 7.90 -2.28
C TRP A 199 10.80 6.84 -3.04
N VAL A 200 11.06 6.71 -4.34
CA VAL A 200 10.38 5.73 -5.21
C VAL A 200 11.41 4.88 -5.92
N LEU A 201 11.30 3.56 -5.77
CA LEU A 201 12.05 2.59 -6.54
C LEU A 201 11.27 2.25 -7.81
N SER A 202 11.89 2.44 -8.97
CA SER A 202 11.40 1.92 -10.25
C SER A 202 12.39 0.91 -10.78
N ASN A 203 11.86 -0.23 -11.19
CA ASN A 203 12.64 -1.28 -11.81
C ASN A 203 11.91 -1.86 -13.01
N ARG A 204 12.62 -2.56 -13.90
CA ARG A 204 12.01 -3.24 -15.06
C ARG A 204 11.76 -4.72 -14.77
N ASP A 205 11.36 -5.08 -13.55
CA ASP A 205 11.18 -6.49 -13.16
C ASP A 205 10.15 -7.23 -14.03
N ILE A 206 9.12 -6.54 -14.52
CA ILE A 206 8.14 -7.13 -15.44
C ILE A 206 8.78 -7.57 -16.75
N GLU A 207 9.78 -6.85 -17.28
CA GLU A 207 10.53 -7.31 -18.45
C GLU A 207 11.36 -8.55 -18.15
N TRP A 208 11.91 -8.65 -16.94
CA TRP A 208 12.67 -9.84 -16.52
C TRP A 208 11.77 -11.06 -16.35
N LEU A 209 10.59 -10.88 -15.75
CA LEU A 209 9.66 -11.97 -15.43
C LEU A 209 8.86 -12.45 -16.65
N TYR A 210 8.42 -11.53 -17.51
CA TYR A 210 7.45 -11.81 -18.58
C TYR A 210 7.96 -11.46 -19.98
N GLY A 211 9.18 -10.92 -20.11
CA GLY A 211 9.75 -10.48 -21.38
C GLY A 211 11.23 -10.81 -21.52
N THR A 212 12.02 -9.84 -21.98
CA THR A 212 13.48 -9.93 -22.02
C THR A 212 14.06 -8.57 -21.66
N MET A 213 14.69 -8.49 -20.50
CA MET A 213 15.33 -7.27 -20.02
C MET A 213 16.57 -6.93 -20.85
N ASP A 214 16.64 -5.70 -21.35
CA ASP A 214 17.84 -5.17 -22.02
C ASP A 214 18.84 -4.64 -20.99
N PHE A 215 19.93 -5.37 -20.79
CA PHE A 215 21.00 -5.00 -19.85
C PHE A 215 21.87 -3.81 -20.31
N THR A 216 21.66 -3.28 -21.52
CA THR A 216 22.32 -2.05 -21.97
C THR A 216 21.59 -0.79 -21.51
N ASN A 217 20.32 -0.91 -21.10
CA ASN A 217 19.52 0.18 -20.55
C ASN A 217 19.71 0.34 -19.04
N THR A 218 19.31 1.51 -18.52
CA THR A 218 19.17 1.70 -17.07
C THR A 218 17.86 1.08 -16.60
N ASN A 219 17.96 -0.07 -15.91
CA ASN A 219 16.79 -0.87 -15.52
C ASN A 219 16.30 -0.59 -14.10
N PHE A 220 17.11 0.05 -13.26
CA PHE A 220 16.79 0.35 -11.87
C PHE A 220 17.04 1.82 -11.61
N ARG A 221 16.07 2.51 -11.01
CA ARG A 221 16.13 3.94 -10.68
C ARG A 221 15.56 4.18 -9.30
N LEU A 222 16.19 5.11 -8.60
CA LEU A 222 15.69 5.65 -7.34
C LEU A 222 15.38 7.13 -7.57
N PHE A 223 14.11 7.49 -7.39
CA PHE A 223 13.65 8.87 -7.44
C PHE A 223 13.43 9.37 -6.02
N TYR A 224 13.57 10.68 -5.83
CA TYR A 224 13.17 11.32 -4.60
C TYR A 224 12.68 12.75 -4.85
N ALA A 225 11.73 13.19 -4.05
CA ALA A 225 11.22 14.56 -4.01
C ALA A 225 10.70 14.86 -2.61
N SER A 226 10.66 16.14 -2.23
CA SER A 226 10.08 16.49 -0.92
C SER A 226 8.57 16.27 -0.92
N VAL A 227 8.00 15.85 0.21
CA VAL A 227 6.55 15.69 0.40
C VAL A 227 5.81 16.99 0.04
N HIS A 228 6.32 18.13 0.52
CA HIS A 228 5.77 19.45 0.19
C HIS A 228 5.74 19.73 -1.33
N GLU A 229 6.84 19.47 -2.04
CA GLU A 229 6.90 19.70 -3.50
C GLU A 229 5.90 18.83 -4.27
N LEU A 230 5.74 17.56 -3.88
CA LEU A 230 4.80 16.65 -4.54
C LEU A 230 3.33 17.04 -4.32
N MET A 231 2.99 17.57 -3.14
CA MET A 231 1.61 17.94 -2.83
C MET A 231 1.23 19.33 -3.34
N HIS A 232 2.20 20.23 -3.52
CA HIS A 232 1.97 21.63 -3.84
C HIS A 232 1.07 21.82 -5.08
N ASN A 233 0.06 22.68 -4.97
CA ASN A 233 -0.96 22.93 -5.99
C ASN A 233 -1.77 21.69 -6.43
N THR A 234 -1.93 20.72 -5.54
CA THR A 234 -2.81 19.56 -5.75
C THR A 234 -3.90 19.49 -4.67
N THR A 235 -4.92 18.66 -4.89
CA THR A 235 -5.96 18.40 -3.87
C THR A 235 -5.43 17.64 -2.66
N CYS A 236 -4.17 17.19 -2.67
CA CYS A 236 -3.54 16.58 -1.50
C CYS A 236 -2.98 17.62 -0.53
N ASP A 237 -2.70 18.85 -0.98
CA ASP A 237 -2.09 19.89 -0.16
C ASP A 237 -3.02 20.29 1.00
N PRO A 238 -2.62 20.10 2.27
CA PRO A 238 -3.43 20.51 3.42
C PRO A 238 -3.71 22.02 3.46
N SER A 239 -2.85 22.83 2.86
CA SER A 239 -2.97 24.30 2.84
C SER A 239 -3.96 24.82 1.82
N HIS A 240 -4.46 23.98 0.90
CA HIS A 240 -5.37 24.36 -0.18
C HIS A 240 -6.75 24.88 0.32
N PHE A 241 -6.97 24.92 1.63
CA PHE A 241 -8.22 25.28 2.29
C PHE A 241 -8.06 26.33 3.42
N HIS A 242 -6.91 27.01 3.49
CA HIS A 242 -6.72 28.21 4.34
C HIS A 242 -6.81 29.51 3.56
#